data_AF-A0A932GXM9-F1
#
_entry.id   AF-A0A932GXM9-F1
#
_cell.length_a   1.000
_cell.length_b   1.000
_cell.length_c   1.000
_cell.angle_alpha   90.00
_cell.angle_beta   90.00
_cell.angle_gamma   90.00
#
_symmetry.space_group_name_H-M   'P 1'
#
loop_
_entity.id
_entity.type
_entity.pdbx_description
1 polymer ?
#
loop_
_entity_poly.entity_id
_entity_poly.type
_entity_poly.pdbx_seq_one_letter_code
_entity_poly.pdbx_strand_id
1 'polypeptide(L)'
;MSTNAFQFIQRSALLFVCSAILGAVPRPALSSGAFVHLAAAEKARSEVKKSVKDNLTGPYVAWYYAGVAFPDAMLQVNRSTGSWAHFGSFLQNAAQQMSENCPSVGAKYAGDVTCKELIAFYLGVLSHVMVDYRFDSNFVRRTKNSCPAFKDYTLSGDVQEWTDEVLDAVAACKQRGYFSDTIFGKDRKFVVRYPTGFISDVARVTKRALTEKQIRDGYRKWLDATIKGERDLVSAGVFCETALATGVGMPFSKKISGNPWNKCEWATKESNYWKNKKVSGSVADMAKDFLPPLLEATYDRLVASFGKKADWPTFYHNKKSWPDERLCLAWTRVSSQNCPK
;
A
#
# COMPACT_ATOMS: atom_id res chain seq x y z
N MET A 1 43.29 -37.34 12.65
CA MET A 1 42.33 -36.60 11.79
C MET A 1 41.52 -35.69 12.70
N SER A 2 41.64 -34.37 12.54
CA SER A 2 41.19 -33.39 13.54
C SER A 2 39.70 -33.05 13.40
N THR A 3 39.04 -32.97 14.55
CA THR A 3 37.63 -32.57 14.77
C THR A 3 37.25 -31.21 14.18
N ASN A 4 38.22 -30.41 13.74
CA ASN A 4 38.01 -29.08 13.16
C ASN A 4 37.52 -29.13 11.70
N ALA A 5 37.84 -30.18 10.93
CA ALA A 5 37.39 -30.28 9.54
C ALA A 5 35.87 -30.57 9.44
N PHE A 6 35.31 -31.29 10.41
CA PHE A 6 33.90 -31.66 10.43
C PHE A 6 32.98 -30.48 10.79
N GLN A 7 33.43 -29.60 11.70
CA GLN A 7 32.69 -28.39 12.06
C GLN A 7 32.69 -27.34 10.93
N PHE A 8 33.74 -27.29 10.10
CA PHE A 8 33.82 -26.37 8.97
C PHE A 8 32.87 -26.77 7.82
N ILE A 9 32.74 -28.08 7.58
CA ILE A 9 31.83 -28.63 6.56
C ILE A 9 30.36 -28.46 7.00
N GLN A 10 30.03 -28.65 8.29
CA GLN A 10 28.67 -28.40 8.80
C GLN A 10 28.24 -26.93 8.68
N ARG A 11 29.14 -25.97 8.97
CA ARG A 11 28.82 -24.54 8.84
C ARG A 11 28.65 -24.10 7.39
N SER A 12 29.44 -24.67 6.48
CA SER A 12 29.36 -24.38 5.04
C SER A 12 28.12 -25.01 4.40
N ALA A 13 27.72 -26.20 4.83
CA ALA A 13 26.49 -26.86 4.38
C ALA A 13 25.22 -26.14 4.84
N LEU A 14 25.20 -25.56 6.06
CA LEU A 14 24.06 -24.76 6.54
C LEU A 14 23.87 -23.48 5.72
N LEU A 15 24.98 -22.80 5.37
CA LEU A 15 24.96 -21.60 4.53
C LEU A 15 24.47 -21.90 3.09
N PHE A 16 24.84 -23.06 2.53
CA PHE A 16 24.41 -23.46 1.18
C PHE A 16 22.94 -23.89 1.13
N VAL A 17 22.44 -24.57 2.18
CA VAL A 17 21.03 -24.97 2.29
C VAL A 17 20.12 -23.75 2.52
N CYS A 18 20.54 -22.75 3.29
CA CYS A 18 19.81 -21.48 3.40
C CYS A 18 19.76 -20.72 2.06
N SER A 19 20.85 -20.76 1.28
CA SER A 19 20.93 -20.08 -0.03
C SER A 19 20.05 -20.75 -1.10
N ALA A 20 19.90 -22.07 -1.04
CA ALA A 20 19.10 -22.84 -1.99
C ALA A 20 17.59 -22.74 -1.74
N ILE A 21 17.15 -22.57 -0.48
CA ILE A 21 15.73 -22.42 -0.13
C ILE A 21 15.21 -20.99 -0.41
N LEU A 22 16.08 -19.98 -0.43
CA LEU A 22 15.74 -18.58 -0.71
C LEU A 22 15.56 -18.25 -2.20
N GLY A 23 15.73 -19.23 -3.11
CA GLY A 23 15.82 -19.01 -4.56
C GLY A 23 14.51 -18.76 -5.31
N ALA A 24 13.33 -18.85 -4.68
CA ALA A 24 12.05 -18.78 -5.41
C ALA A 24 10.89 -18.13 -4.62
N VAL A 25 11.18 -17.04 -3.89
CA VAL A 25 10.12 -16.17 -3.38
C VAL A 25 9.57 -15.33 -4.56
N PRO A 26 8.28 -15.40 -4.89
CA PRO A 26 7.68 -14.56 -5.89
C PRO A 26 7.74 -13.12 -5.37
N ARG A 27 8.38 -12.30 -6.18
CA ARG A 27 8.73 -10.90 -5.98
C ARG A 27 7.57 -9.89 -5.77
N PRO A 28 6.33 -10.09 -6.27
CA PRO A 28 5.45 -8.94 -6.51
C PRO A 28 4.80 -8.33 -5.25
N ALA A 29 4.96 -8.94 -4.06
CA ALA A 29 4.28 -8.46 -2.85
C ALA A 29 5.13 -7.59 -1.93
N LEU A 30 6.45 -7.78 -1.91
CA LEU A 30 7.36 -6.88 -1.17
C LEU A 30 7.79 -5.70 -2.05
N SER A 31 7.68 -5.82 -3.37
CA SER A 31 8.03 -4.76 -4.30
C SER A 31 6.85 -3.84 -4.63
N SER A 32 5.72 -3.92 -3.90
CA SER A 32 4.53 -3.11 -4.20
C SER A 32 4.30 -1.97 -3.21
N GLY A 33 5.01 -1.91 -2.08
CA GLY A 33 4.71 -0.96 -1.01
C GLY A 33 3.52 -1.37 -0.15
N ALA A 34 2.98 -2.58 -0.34
CA ALA A 34 1.72 -3.01 0.29
C ALA A 34 1.76 -2.91 1.82
N PHE A 35 2.87 -3.31 2.45
CA PHE A 35 2.99 -3.26 3.91
C PHE A 35 3.17 -1.84 4.41
N VAL A 36 3.85 -1.00 3.64
CA VAL A 36 3.96 0.44 3.85
C VAL A 36 2.58 1.11 3.84
N HIS A 37 1.76 0.85 2.81
CA HIS A 37 0.42 1.43 2.70
C HIS A 37 -0.45 1.04 3.88
N LEU A 38 -0.49 -0.26 4.20
CA LEU A 38 -1.27 -0.78 5.32
C LEU A 38 -0.81 -0.21 6.67
N ALA A 39 0.50 -0.06 6.87
CA ALA A 39 1.05 0.47 8.12
C ALA A 39 0.73 1.95 8.32
N ALA A 40 0.86 2.75 7.25
CA ALA A 40 0.53 4.17 7.30
C ALA A 40 -0.97 4.38 7.49
N ALA A 41 -1.80 3.63 6.76
CA ALA A 41 -3.25 3.63 6.89
C ALA A 41 -3.70 3.24 8.30
N GLU A 42 -3.12 2.18 8.90
CA GLU A 42 -3.50 1.77 10.25
C GLU A 42 -3.18 2.83 11.29
N LYS A 43 -1.97 3.38 11.26
CA LYS A 43 -1.61 4.42 12.21
C LYS A 43 -2.49 5.66 12.01
N ALA A 44 -2.75 6.08 10.77
CA ALA A 44 -3.65 7.21 10.47
C ALA A 44 -5.06 7.00 11.03
N ARG A 45 -5.62 5.79 10.84
CA ARG A 45 -6.93 5.40 11.37
C ARG A 45 -7.00 5.48 12.90
N SER A 46 -5.89 5.23 13.60
CA SER A 46 -5.85 5.35 15.05
C SER A 46 -5.91 6.81 15.55
N GLU A 47 -5.49 7.76 14.70
CA GLU A 47 -5.31 9.19 15.00
C GLU A 47 -6.47 10.08 14.51
N VAL A 48 -7.39 9.58 13.67
CA VAL A 48 -8.58 10.35 13.26
C VAL A 48 -9.57 10.57 14.41
N LYS A 49 -10.36 11.65 14.33
CA LYS A 49 -11.48 11.96 15.22
C LYS A 49 -12.45 10.79 15.36
N LYS A 50 -13.06 10.68 16.54
CA LYS A 50 -14.02 9.61 16.88
C LYS A 50 -15.14 9.43 15.85
N SER A 51 -15.74 10.52 15.36
CA SER A 51 -16.82 10.47 14.36
C SER A 51 -16.44 9.74 13.06
N VAL A 52 -15.19 9.89 12.64
CA VAL A 52 -14.64 9.20 11.47
C VAL A 52 -14.16 7.80 11.85
N LYS A 53 -13.52 7.67 13.01
CA LYS A 53 -13.04 6.41 13.57
C LYS A 53 -14.15 5.37 13.72
N ASP A 54 -15.36 5.77 14.11
CA ASP A 54 -16.53 4.87 14.25
C ASP A 54 -16.95 4.26 12.90
N ASN A 55 -16.61 4.92 11.78
CA ASN A 55 -16.82 4.41 10.42
C ASN A 55 -15.60 3.66 9.85
N LEU A 56 -14.48 3.65 10.57
CA LEU A 56 -13.24 2.94 10.23
C LEU A 56 -12.87 1.87 11.27
N THR A 57 -13.77 1.53 12.19
CA THR A 57 -13.54 0.54 13.25
C THR A 57 -14.61 -0.55 13.20
N GLY A 58 -14.46 -1.58 14.04
CA GLY A 58 -15.41 -2.67 14.15
C GLY A 58 -15.63 -3.39 12.82
N PRO A 59 -16.88 -3.57 12.34
CA PRO A 59 -17.16 -4.31 11.11
C PRO A 59 -16.65 -3.62 9.83
N TYR A 60 -16.32 -2.32 9.89
CA TYR A 60 -15.91 -1.54 8.71
C TYR A 60 -14.40 -1.56 8.47
N VAL A 61 -13.60 -2.01 9.43
CA VAL A 61 -12.13 -2.02 9.32
C VAL A 61 -11.66 -2.91 8.16
N ALA A 62 -12.34 -4.04 7.93
CA ALA A 62 -12.03 -4.94 6.83
C ALA A 62 -12.26 -4.28 5.46
N TRP A 63 -13.30 -3.45 5.34
CA TRP A 63 -13.58 -2.69 4.12
C TRP A 63 -12.55 -1.58 3.90
N TYR A 64 -12.13 -0.89 4.96
CA TYR A 64 -11.05 0.10 4.90
C TYR A 64 -9.76 -0.52 4.35
N TYR A 65 -9.30 -1.66 4.89
CA TYR A 65 -8.10 -2.32 4.37
C TYR A 65 -8.28 -2.93 2.99
N ALA A 66 -9.47 -3.40 2.63
CA ALA A 66 -9.75 -3.78 1.24
C ALA A 66 -9.56 -2.59 0.30
N GLY A 67 -9.99 -1.40 0.73
CA GLY A 67 -9.71 -0.14 0.04
C GLY A 67 -8.23 0.17 -0.08
N VAL A 68 -7.47 0.02 1.01
CA VAL A 68 -6.01 0.23 0.97
C VAL A 68 -5.36 -0.74 -0.01
N ALA A 69 -5.73 -2.02 -0.01
CA ALA A 69 -5.14 -3.01 -0.92
C ALA A 69 -5.62 -2.89 -2.39
N PHE A 70 -6.71 -2.16 -2.64
CA PHE A 70 -7.38 -2.16 -3.93
C PHE A 70 -6.49 -1.76 -5.11
N PRO A 71 -5.73 -0.65 -5.06
CA PRO A 71 -4.97 -0.21 -6.23
C PRO A 71 -3.91 -1.24 -6.64
N ASP A 72 -3.19 -1.80 -5.67
CA ASP A 72 -2.22 -2.87 -5.88
C ASP A 72 -2.86 -4.19 -6.34
N ALA A 73 -4.02 -4.53 -5.78
CA ALA A 73 -4.77 -5.70 -6.23
C ALA A 73 -5.17 -5.59 -7.70
N MET A 74 -5.47 -4.38 -8.18
CA MET A 74 -5.81 -4.16 -9.59
C MET A 74 -4.61 -4.26 -10.53
N LEU A 75 -3.37 -4.10 -10.05
CA LEU A 75 -2.17 -4.40 -10.85
C LEU A 75 -2.08 -5.90 -11.18
N GLN A 76 -2.64 -6.78 -10.33
CA GLN A 76 -2.70 -8.23 -10.57
C GLN A 76 -3.73 -8.62 -11.66
N VAL A 77 -4.62 -7.70 -12.02
CA VAL A 77 -5.52 -7.85 -13.18
C VAL A 77 -4.75 -7.47 -14.44
N ASN A 78 -4.25 -6.24 -14.51
CA ASN A 78 -3.28 -5.76 -15.49
C ASN A 78 -2.80 -4.35 -15.11
N ARG A 79 -1.73 -3.88 -15.76
CA ARG A 79 -1.14 -2.55 -15.52
C ARG A 79 -2.13 -1.40 -15.72
N SER A 80 -2.97 -1.42 -16.76
CA SER A 80 -3.91 -0.33 -17.06
C SER A 80 -5.00 -0.19 -15.99
N THR A 81 -5.53 -1.31 -15.50
CA THR A 81 -6.53 -1.33 -14.41
C THR A 81 -5.90 -0.89 -13.10
N GLY A 82 -4.71 -1.41 -12.77
CA GLY A 82 -3.98 -0.96 -11.58
C GLY A 82 -3.68 0.53 -11.61
N SER A 83 -3.16 1.05 -12.72
CA SER A 83 -2.94 2.48 -12.90
C SER A 83 -4.24 3.29 -12.71
N TRP A 84 -5.35 2.87 -13.31
CA TRP A 84 -6.65 3.54 -13.10
C TRP A 84 -7.06 3.63 -11.63
N ALA A 85 -6.90 2.53 -10.87
CA ALA A 85 -7.23 2.49 -9.46
C ALA A 85 -6.35 3.39 -8.58
N HIS A 86 -5.14 3.72 -9.03
CA HIS A 86 -4.22 4.63 -8.36
C HIS A 86 -4.48 6.12 -8.66
N PHE A 87 -5.34 6.44 -9.63
CA PHE A 87 -5.54 7.81 -10.08
C PHE A 87 -6.77 8.47 -9.47
N GLY A 88 -6.72 9.81 -9.39
CA GLY A 88 -7.84 10.64 -8.94
C GLY A 88 -9.12 10.39 -9.73
N SER A 89 -9.05 9.91 -10.98
CA SER A 89 -10.23 9.57 -11.78
C SER A 89 -11.05 8.44 -11.16
N PHE A 90 -10.41 7.41 -10.58
CA PHE A 90 -11.15 6.41 -9.82
C PHE A 90 -11.85 7.03 -8.60
N LEU A 91 -11.09 7.76 -7.76
CA LEU A 91 -11.63 8.44 -6.58
C LEU A 91 -12.77 9.39 -6.94
N GLN A 92 -12.69 10.01 -8.11
CA GLN A 92 -13.70 10.93 -8.58
C GLN A 92 -15.01 10.26 -8.92
N ASN A 93 -14.93 9.24 -9.77
CA ASN A 93 -16.10 8.49 -10.21
C ASN A 93 -16.70 7.68 -9.06
N ALA A 94 -15.87 7.16 -8.14
CA ALA A 94 -16.32 6.49 -6.93
C ALA A 94 -17.09 7.45 -6.00
N ALA A 95 -16.59 8.67 -5.79
CA ALA A 95 -17.31 9.69 -5.02
C ALA A 95 -18.65 10.05 -5.66
N GLN A 96 -18.68 10.25 -6.97
CA GLN A 96 -19.91 10.51 -7.72
C GLN A 96 -20.91 9.36 -7.58
N GLN A 97 -20.48 8.12 -7.83
CA GLN A 97 -21.35 6.93 -7.70
C GLN A 97 -21.92 6.77 -6.30
N MET A 98 -21.13 7.01 -5.25
CA MET A 98 -21.66 7.04 -3.88
C MET A 98 -22.65 8.18 -3.68
N SER A 99 -22.34 9.40 -4.12
CA SER A 99 -23.22 10.57 -3.99
C SER A 99 -24.60 10.37 -4.63
N GLU A 100 -24.62 9.69 -5.78
CA GLU A 100 -25.84 9.40 -6.55
C GLU A 100 -26.67 8.25 -5.96
N ASN A 101 -26.03 7.26 -5.35
CA ASN A 101 -26.67 6.00 -4.94
C ASN A 101 -26.77 5.81 -3.41
N CYS A 102 -26.13 6.68 -2.63
CA CYS A 102 -26.21 6.72 -1.17
C CYS A 102 -27.03 7.93 -0.72
N PRO A 103 -28.37 7.83 -0.59
CA PRO A 103 -29.18 8.93 -0.08
C PRO A 103 -28.90 9.24 1.40
N SER A 104 -28.28 8.31 2.13
CA SER A 104 -27.78 8.52 3.49
C SER A 104 -26.67 7.52 3.82
N VAL A 105 -25.93 7.78 4.89
CA VAL A 105 -24.81 6.93 5.34
C VAL A 105 -25.25 5.48 5.64
N GLY A 106 -26.46 5.29 6.15
CA GLY A 106 -26.99 3.96 6.48
C GLY A 106 -27.61 3.18 5.31
N ALA A 107 -27.78 3.83 4.15
CA ALA A 107 -28.44 3.22 3.00
C ALA A 107 -27.65 2.03 2.42
N LYS A 108 -28.35 1.16 1.68
CA LYS A 108 -27.74 0.09 0.90
C LYS A 108 -27.45 0.59 -0.52
N TYR A 109 -26.22 0.38 -0.98
CA TYR A 109 -25.83 0.49 -2.37
C TYR A 109 -26.17 -0.80 -3.10
N ALA A 110 -27.02 -0.72 -4.12
CA ALA A 110 -27.43 -1.84 -4.97
C ALA A 110 -27.89 -3.11 -4.21
N GLY A 111 -28.37 -2.96 -2.96
CA GLY A 111 -28.78 -4.08 -2.10
C GLY A 111 -27.65 -4.84 -1.39
N ASP A 112 -26.42 -4.79 -1.90
CA ASP A 112 -25.35 -5.71 -1.49
C ASP A 112 -24.42 -5.16 -0.39
N VAL A 113 -24.14 -3.85 -0.41
CA VAL A 113 -23.16 -3.22 0.49
C VAL A 113 -23.78 -1.97 1.10
N THR A 114 -23.51 -1.67 2.37
CA THR A 114 -23.96 -0.42 3.00
C THR A 114 -23.08 0.76 2.58
N CYS A 115 -23.63 1.96 2.56
CA CYS A 115 -22.88 3.16 2.25
C CYS A 115 -21.76 3.43 3.27
N LYS A 116 -21.91 3.00 4.54
CA LYS A 116 -20.80 2.97 5.51
C LYS A 116 -19.62 2.11 5.05
N GLU A 117 -19.90 0.92 4.55
CA GLU A 117 -18.86 0.01 4.05
C GLU A 117 -18.17 0.58 2.80
N LEU A 118 -18.93 1.23 1.91
CA LEU A 118 -18.36 1.93 0.76
C LEU A 118 -17.51 3.14 1.15
N ILE A 119 -17.95 3.94 2.14
CA ILE A 119 -17.15 5.04 2.67
C ILE A 119 -15.83 4.51 3.24
N ALA A 120 -15.86 3.45 4.04
CA ALA A 120 -14.66 2.85 4.60
C ALA A 120 -13.73 2.37 3.48
N PHE A 121 -14.25 1.63 2.50
CA PHE A 121 -13.50 1.22 1.31
C PHE A 121 -12.87 2.42 0.59
N TYR A 122 -13.66 3.46 0.33
CA TYR A 122 -13.22 4.66 -0.36
C TYR A 122 -12.07 5.39 0.37
N LEU A 123 -12.21 5.58 1.68
CA LEU A 123 -11.18 6.19 2.51
C LEU A 123 -9.91 5.33 2.55
N GLY A 124 -10.05 4.02 2.43
CA GLY A 124 -8.92 3.09 2.25
C GLY A 124 -8.18 3.34 0.94
N VAL A 125 -8.91 3.44 -0.18
CA VAL A 125 -8.30 3.75 -1.49
C VAL A 125 -7.59 5.09 -1.45
N LEU A 126 -8.22 6.10 -0.85
CA LEU A 126 -7.59 7.41 -0.68
C LEU A 126 -6.30 7.29 0.16
N SER A 127 -6.31 6.52 1.23
CA SER A 127 -5.13 6.32 2.07
C SER A 127 -3.97 5.75 1.26
N HIS A 128 -4.22 4.70 0.45
CA HIS A 128 -3.23 4.13 -0.46
C HIS A 128 -2.63 5.18 -1.39
N VAL A 129 -3.49 5.84 -2.17
CA VAL A 129 -3.08 6.82 -3.19
C VAL A 129 -2.29 7.98 -2.58
N MET A 130 -2.66 8.41 -1.38
CA MET A 130 -2.02 9.52 -0.70
C MET A 130 -0.71 9.12 -0.01
N VAL A 131 -0.60 7.86 0.42
CA VAL A 131 0.69 7.28 0.84
C VAL A 131 1.64 7.25 -0.34
N ASP A 132 1.25 6.69 -1.48
CA ASP A 132 2.08 6.68 -2.70
C ASP A 132 2.57 8.08 -3.05
N TYR A 133 1.65 9.04 -3.15
CA TYR A 133 1.99 10.42 -3.45
C TYR A 133 3.02 11.00 -2.48
N ARG A 134 2.77 10.86 -1.17
CA ARG A 134 3.58 11.48 -0.13
C ARG A 134 4.94 10.80 0.00
N PHE A 135 4.94 9.48 -0.07
CA PHE A 135 6.11 8.62 -0.01
C PHE A 135 7.03 8.88 -1.22
N ASP A 136 6.50 8.82 -2.44
CA ASP A 136 7.28 9.00 -3.67
C ASP A 136 7.85 10.41 -3.79
N SER A 137 7.02 11.42 -3.48
CA SER A 137 7.41 12.82 -3.62
C SER A 137 8.51 13.24 -2.64
N ASN A 138 8.55 12.63 -1.46
CA ASN A 138 9.42 13.06 -0.37
C ASN A 138 10.48 12.02 -0.04
N PHE A 139 10.09 10.80 0.30
CA PHE A 139 10.99 9.76 0.77
C PHE A 139 11.82 9.21 -0.39
N VAL A 140 11.19 8.72 -1.46
CA VAL A 140 11.90 8.15 -2.62
C VAL A 140 12.79 9.20 -3.28
N ARG A 141 12.30 10.43 -3.43
CA ARG A 141 13.10 11.56 -3.93
C ARG A 141 14.31 11.86 -3.05
N ARG A 142 14.13 11.88 -1.73
CA ARG A 142 15.24 12.11 -0.80
C ARG A 142 16.25 10.97 -0.83
N THR A 143 15.79 9.72 -0.93
CA THR A 143 16.65 8.55 -1.17
C THR A 143 17.49 8.78 -2.43
N LYS A 144 16.86 9.08 -3.58
CA LYS A 144 17.63 9.36 -4.81
C LYS A 144 18.71 10.43 -4.61
N ASN A 145 18.37 11.52 -3.92
CA ASN A 145 19.28 12.66 -3.74
C ASN A 145 20.37 12.43 -2.68
N SER A 146 20.11 11.60 -1.67
CA SER A 146 21.00 11.44 -0.52
C SER A 146 21.92 10.22 -0.65
N CYS A 147 21.67 9.34 -1.62
CA CYS A 147 22.40 8.08 -1.75
C CYS A 147 23.19 8.08 -3.07
N PRO A 148 24.54 8.11 -3.02
CA PRO A 148 25.38 8.10 -4.23
C PRO A 148 25.09 6.92 -5.17
N ALA A 149 24.71 5.76 -4.60
CA ALA A 149 24.35 4.56 -5.35
C ALA A 149 23.13 4.74 -6.27
N PHE A 150 22.32 5.80 -6.10
CA PHE A 150 21.12 6.06 -6.90
C PHE A 150 21.26 7.24 -7.88
N LYS A 151 22.45 7.82 -8.01
CA LYS A 151 22.68 9.02 -8.82
C LYS A 151 22.21 8.87 -10.27
N ASP A 152 22.52 7.73 -10.88
CA ASP A 152 22.21 7.46 -12.30
C ASP A 152 20.91 6.66 -12.49
N TYR A 153 20.21 6.36 -11.41
CA TYR A 153 19.01 5.53 -11.42
C TYR A 153 17.73 6.35 -11.65
N THR A 154 16.72 5.71 -12.23
CA THR A 154 15.42 6.35 -12.45
C THR A 154 14.62 6.42 -11.14
N LEU A 155 13.92 7.53 -10.91
CA LEU A 155 13.13 7.69 -9.69
C LEU A 155 11.96 6.71 -9.65
N SER A 156 11.28 6.53 -10.79
CA SER A 156 10.03 5.76 -10.96
C SER A 156 10.20 4.25 -11.14
N GLY A 157 11.44 3.79 -11.32
CA GLY A 157 11.75 2.40 -11.58
C GLY A 157 12.64 1.91 -10.48
N ASP A 158 13.93 2.22 -10.59
CA ASP A 158 14.92 1.55 -9.76
C ASP A 158 14.92 2.02 -8.30
N VAL A 159 14.78 3.33 -8.06
CA VAL A 159 14.79 3.85 -6.69
C VAL A 159 13.49 3.52 -5.97
N GLN A 160 12.35 3.63 -6.65
CA GLN A 160 11.05 3.26 -6.11
C GLN A 160 10.95 1.76 -5.83
N GLU A 161 11.26 0.90 -6.82
CA GLU A 161 11.29 -0.56 -6.63
C GLU A 161 12.21 -0.93 -5.44
N TRP A 162 13.37 -0.27 -5.30
CA TRP A 162 14.25 -0.48 -4.16
C TRP A 162 13.63 -0.06 -2.84
N THR A 163 13.06 1.15 -2.77
CA THR A 163 12.48 1.65 -1.52
C THR A 163 11.29 0.82 -1.10
N ASP A 164 10.46 0.38 -2.03
CA ASP A 164 9.30 -0.45 -1.77
C ASP A 164 9.77 -1.79 -1.18
N GLU A 165 10.69 -2.48 -1.84
CA GLU A 165 11.25 -3.76 -1.37
C GLU A 165 11.91 -3.69 0.00
N VAL A 166 12.73 -2.67 0.23
CA VAL A 166 13.48 -2.53 1.50
C VAL A 166 12.53 -2.13 2.63
N LEU A 167 11.63 -1.18 2.38
CA LEU A 167 10.78 -0.62 3.43
C LEU A 167 9.53 -1.46 3.70
N ASP A 168 9.01 -2.20 2.74
CA ASP A 168 7.96 -3.19 2.98
C ASP A 168 8.45 -4.26 3.94
N ALA A 169 9.69 -4.71 3.79
CA ALA A 169 10.25 -5.67 4.72
C ALA A 169 10.38 -5.08 6.15
N VAL A 170 10.77 -3.81 6.28
CA VAL A 170 10.76 -3.10 7.57
C VAL A 170 9.34 -3.04 8.13
N ALA A 171 8.36 -2.62 7.33
CA ALA A 171 6.97 -2.45 7.74
C ALA A 171 6.33 -3.78 8.14
N ALA A 172 6.47 -4.82 7.31
CA ALA A 172 6.02 -6.18 7.58
C ALA A 172 6.60 -6.70 8.90
N CYS A 173 7.91 -6.48 9.12
CA CYS A 173 8.56 -6.90 10.34
C CYS A 173 8.06 -6.18 11.59
N LYS A 174 7.82 -4.88 11.50
CA LYS A 174 7.37 -4.06 12.64
C LYS A 174 5.88 -4.20 12.94
N GLN A 175 5.09 -4.72 12.00
CA GLN A 175 3.65 -4.93 12.13
C GLN A 175 3.25 -6.42 12.05
N ARG A 176 4.21 -7.34 12.16
CA ARG A 176 4.00 -8.78 11.92
C ARG A 176 2.81 -9.36 12.69
N GLY A 177 2.68 -9.05 13.99
CA GLY A 177 1.54 -9.50 14.80
C GLY A 177 0.23 -8.77 14.47
N TYR A 178 0.31 -7.52 14.04
CA TYR A 178 -0.88 -6.75 13.68
C TYR A 178 -1.50 -7.24 12.38
N PHE A 179 -0.67 -7.42 11.35
CA PHE A 179 -1.14 -7.89 10.04
C PHE A 179 -1.61 -9.34 10.09
N SER A 180 -0.88 -10.23 10.76
CA SER A 180 -1.30 -11.62 10.95
C SER A 180 -2.65 -11.73 11.66
N ASP A 181 -2.85 -10.95 12.72
CA ASP A 181 -4.01 -11.16 13.61
C ASP A 181 -5.23 -10.33 13.18
N THR A 182 -5.01 -9.14 12.63
CA THR A 182 -6.07 -8.16 12.34
C THR A 182 -6.46 -8.15 10.86
N ILE A 183 -5.49 -8.31 9.96
CA ILE A 183 -5.73 -8.21 8.51
C ILE A 183 -5.91 -9.61 7.89
N PHE A 184 -5.03 -10.55 8.22
CA PHE A 184 -5.09 -11.92 7.69
C PHE A 184 -5.97 -12.85 8.55
N GLY A 185 -6.18 -12.50 9.83
CA GLY A 185 -6.86 -13.33 10.82
C GLY A 185 -5.98 -14.49 11.31
N LYS A 186 -6.29 -15.03 12.50
CA LYS A 186 -5.50 -16.12 13.13
C LYS A 186 -5.33 -17.37 12.25
N ASP A 187 -6.30 -17.65 11.39
CA ASP A 187 -6.27 -18.77 10.43
C ASP A 187 -5.72 -18.36 9.04
N ARG A 188 -5.26 -17.12 8.88
CA ARG A 188 -4.94 -16.48 7.60
C ARG A 188 -6.09 -16.51 6.58
N LYS A 189 -7.32 -16.76 7.06
CA LYS A 189 -8.55 -16.70 6.29
C LYS A 189 -9.01 -15.26 6.24
N PHE A 190 -8.46 -14.51 5.29
CA PHE A 190 -9.01 -13.23 4.95
C PHE A 190 -10.43 -13.45 4.42
N VAL A 191 -11.46 -12.95 5.12
CA VAL A 191 -12.76 -12.72 4.49
C VAL A 191 -12.64 -11.36 3.82
N VAL A 192 -11.93 -11.30 2.68
CA VAL A 192 -11.73 -10.01 1.99
C VAL A 192 -13.10 -9.58 1.52
N ARG A 193 -13.62 -8.51 2.13
CA ARG A 193 -14.86 -7.88 1.68
C ARG A 193 -14.47 -6.76 0.74
N TYR A 194 -14.80 -6.93 -0.54
CA TYR A 194 -14.59 -5.93 -1.58
C TYR A 194 -15.92 -5.66 -2.27
N PRO A 195 -16.22 -4.39 -2.60
CA PRO A 195 -17.52 -4.05 -3.15
C PRO A 195 -17.47 -4.25 -4.67
N THR A 196 -17.42 -5.51 -5.14
CA THR A 196 -17.17 -5.85 -6.54
C THR A 196 -18.19 -5.22 -7.48
N GLY A 197 -19.47 -5.20 -7.11
CA GLY A 197 -20.52 -4.51 -7.85
C GLY A 197 -20.25 -3.00 -8.01
N PHE A 198 -19.98 -2.32 -6.89
CA PHE A 198 -19.61 -0.90 -6.91
C PHE A 198 -18.36 -0.62 -7.77
N ILE A 199 -17.29 -1.39 -7.61
CA ILE A 199 -16.06 -1.20 -8.40
C ILE A 199 -16.34 -1.42 -9.89
N SER A 200 -17.15 -2.43 -10.23
CA SER A 200 -17.58 -2.70 -11.61
C SER A 200 -18.39 -1.55 -12.18
N ASP A 201 -19.27 -0.92 -11.38
CA ASP A 201 -20.06 0.24 -11.80
C ASP A 201 -19.19 1.47 -12.03
N VAL A 202 -18.27 1.78 -11.11
CA VAL A 202 -17.29 2.87 -11.28
C VAL A 202 -16.46 2.64 -12.54
N ALA A 203 -16.02 1.40 -12.79
CA ALA A 203 -15.30 1.04 -14.02
C ALA A 203 -16.13 1.29 -15.28
N ARG A 204 -17.42 0.92 -15.26
CA ARG A 204 -18.36 1.11 -16.37
C ARG A 204 -18.54 2.57 -16.75
N VAL A 205 -18.68 3.46 -15.77
CA VAL A 205 -18.77 4.92 -16.01
C VAL A 205 -17.51 5.44 -16.69
N THR A 206 -16.34 4.87 -16.38
CA THR A 206 -15.08 5.18 -17.05
C THR A 206 -14.82 4.42 -18.35
N LYS A 207 -15.85 3.76 -18.93
CA LYS A 207 -15.77 2.93 -20.14
C LYS A 207 -14.76 1.79 -20.05
N ARG A 208 -14.55 1.23 -18.85
CA ARG A 208 -13.67 0.08 -18.62
C ARG A 208 -14.49 -1.19 -18.44
N ALA A 209 -14.12 -2.24 -19.17
CA ALA A 209 -14.68 -3.58 -19.00
C ALA A 209 -13.94 -4.29 -17.84
N LEU A 210 -14.38 -4.05 -16.60
CA LEU A 210 -13.87 -4.72 -15.41
C LEU A 210 -15.02 -5.51 -14.77
N THR A 211 -14.91 -6.84 -14.80
CA THR A 211 -15.91 -7.74 -14.23
C THR A 211 -15.65 -7.99 -12.74
N GLU A 212 -16.70 -8.33 -12.00
CA GLU A 212 -16.57 -8.76 -10.60
C GLU A 212 -15.60 -9.93 -10.42
N LYS A 213 -15.59 -10.88 -11.37
CA LYS A 213 -14.66 -12.01 -11.35
C LYS A 213 -13.21 -11.54 -11.43
N GLN A 214 -12.89 -10.61 -12.33
CA GLN A 214 -11.54 -10.05 -12.44
C GLN A 214 -11.12 -9.33 -11.16
N ILE A 215 -12.04 -8.59 -10.54
CA ILE A 215 -11.78 -7.89 -9.27
C ILE A 215 -11.45 -8.92 -8.18
N ARG A 216 -12.28 -9.96 -8.02
CA ARG A 216 -12.06 -11.05 -7.06
C ARG A 216 -10.72 -11.76 -7.28
N ASP A 217 -10.42 -12.12 -8.52
CA ASP A 217 -9.19 -12.79 -8.90
C ASP A 217 -7.96 -11.90 -8.63
N GLY A 218 -8.06 -10.59 -8.88
CA GLY A 218 -7.01 -9.61 -8.58
C GLY A 218 -6.69 -9.53 -7.09
N TYR A 219 -7.71 -9.39 -6.23
CA TYR A 219 -7.52 -9.42 -4.77
C TYR A 219 -6.93 -10.74 -4.29
N ARG A 220 -7.41 -11.87 -4.80
CA ARG A 220 -6.89 -13.19 -4.41
C ARG A 220 -5.40 -13.30 -4.74
N LYS A 221 -4.99 -12.94 -5.96
CA LYS A 221 -3.58 -12.97 -6.37
C LYS A 221 -2.71 -12.05 -5.51
N TRP A 222 -3.19 -10.84 -5.24
CA TRP A 222 -2.48 -9.90 -4.37
C TRP A 222 -2.32 -10.48 -2.97
N LEU A 223 -3.42 -10.99 -2.40
CA LEU A 223 -3.42 -11.59 -1.08
C LEU A 223 -2.48 -12.79 -0.98
N ASP A 224 -2.54 -13.71 -1.95
CA ASP A 224 -1.67 -14.88 -2.00
C ASP A 224 -0.20 -14.46 -2.07
N ALA A 225 0.12 -13.42 -2.85
CA ALA A 225 1.47 -12.86 -2.92
C ALA A 225 1.89 -12.24 -1.58
N THR A 226 1.04 -11.43 -0.95
CA THR A 226 1.32 -10.73 0.32
C THR A 226 1.47 -11.70 1.49
N ILE A 227 0.55 -12.66 1.63
CA ILE A 227 0.64 -13.73 2.64
C ILE A 227 1.89 -14.56 2.41
N LYS A 228 2.20 -14.91 1.15
CA LYS A 228 3.41 -15.66 0.85
C LYS A 228 4.66 -14.87 1.22
N GLY A 229 4.74 -13.58 0.88
CA GLY A 229 5.85 -12.71 1.26
C GLY A 229 6.06 -12.66 2.78
N GLU A 230 4.97 -12.49 3.54
CA GLU A 230 5.03 -12.54 5.01
C GLU A 230 5.48 -13.92 5.53
N ARG A 231 4.94 -15.03 4.99
CA ARG A 231 5.35 -16.39 5.37
C ARG A 231 6.80 -16.66 5.06
N ASP A 232 7.32 -16.17 3.94
CA ASP A 232 8.69 -16.39 3.53
C ASP A 232 9.63 -15.63 4.48
N LEU A 233 9.28 -14.40 4.88
CA LEU A 233 9.97 -13.65 5.94
C LEU A 233 9.93 -14.39 7.29
N VAL A 234 8.81 -15.04 7.63
CA VAL A 234 8.66 -15.86 8.85
C VAL A 234 9.49 -17.14 8.80
N SER A 235 9.42 -17.88 7.69
CA SER A 235 9.95 -19.24 7.53
C SER A 235 11.44 -19.28 7.29
N ALA A 236 12.02 -18.18 6.79
CA ALA A 236 13.47 -18.04 6.66
C ALA A 236 14.21 -18.04 8.02
N GLY A 237 13.51 -18.15 9.16
CA GLY A 237 14.12 -18.19 10.50
C GLY A 237 14.85 -16.91 10.88
N VAL A 238 14.75 -15.87 10.05
CA VAL A 238 15.41 -14.61 10.28
C VAL A 238 14.57 -13.84 11.30
N PHE A 239 15.15 -13.60 12.47
CA PHE A 239 14.61 -12.58 13.35
C PHE A 239 14.52 -11.29 12.55
N CYS A 240 13.34 -10.68 12.49
CA CYS A 240 13.13 -9.44 11.77
C CYS A 240 14.24 -8.41 12.02
N GLU A 241 14.73 -8.34 13.26
CA GLU A 241 15.85 -7.49 13.64
C GLU A 241 17.18 -7.91 13.02
N THR A 242 17.48 -9.21 12.93
CA THR A 242 18.68 -9.73 12.24
C THR A 242 18.61 -9.54 10.73
N ALA A 243 17.44 -9.72 10.11
CA ALA A 243 17.22 -9.47 8.68
C ALA A 243 17.45 -8.00 8.35
N LEU A 244 16.87 -7.11 9.17
CA LEU A 244 17.04 -5.66 9.05
C LEU A 244 18.48 -5.21 9.32
N ALA A 245 19.19 -5.87 10.25
CA ALA A 245 20.56 -5.52 10.62
C ALA A 245 21.61 -6.02 9.61
N THR A 246 21.37 -7.16 8.96
CA THR A 246 22.38 -7.83 8.11
C THR A 246 22.06 -7.75 6.62
N GLY A 247 20.80 -7.51 6.27
CA GLY A 247 20.30 -7.61 4.91
C GLY A 247 20.30 -9.02 4.31
N VAL A 248 20.61 -10.04 5.12
CA VAL A 248 20.67 -11.45 4.71
C VAL A 248 19.28 -12.07 4.83
N GLY A 249 18.83 -12.78 3.78
CA GLY A 249 17.60 -13.58 3.81
C GLY A 249 16.33 -12.88 3.34
N MET A 250 16.41 -11.63 2.90
CA MET A 250 15.28 -10.95 2.27
C MET A 250 15.34 -11.09 0.74
N PRO A 251 14.22 -11.44 0.06
CA PRO A 251 14.19 -11.64 -1.37
C PRO A 251 14.19 -10.29 -2.10
N PHE A 252 15.34 -9.88 -2.64
CA PHE A 252 15.49 -8.61 -3.35
C PHE A 252 15.52 -8.73 -4.87
N SER A 253 15.19 -7.64 -5.54
CA SER A 253 15.29 -7.44 -6.99
C SER A 253 16.70 -7.73 -7.52
N LYS A 254 16.80 -8.64 -8.52
CA LYS A 254 18.04 -8.93 -9.25
C LYS A 254 18.57 -7.73 -10.06
N LYS A 255 17.75 -6.70 -10.33
CA LYS A 255 18.18 -5.51 -11.09
C LYS A 255 19.14 -4.64 -10.26
N ILE A 256 19.07 -4.77 -8.94
CA ILE A 256 19.90 -4.02 -8.02
C ILE A 256 21.02 -4.95 -7.57
N SER A 257 22.13 -4.96 -8.31
CA SER A 257 23.31 -5.75 -7.92
C SER A 257 23.82 -5.35 -6.54
N GLY A 258 24.19 -6.34 -5.72
CA GLY A 258 24.73 -6.16 -4.36
C GLY A 258 23.69 -6.24 -3.24
N ASN A 259 24.15 -6.10 -1.98
CA ASN A 259 23.26 -6.03 -0.82
C ASN A 259 22.50 -4.67 -0.85
N PRO A 260 21.17 -4.65 -1.05
CA PRO A 260 20.42 -3.41 -1.19
C PRO A 260 20.52 -2.53 0.05
N TRP A 261 20.71 -3.10 1.24
CA TRP A 261 20.87 -2.36 2.50
C TRP A 261 22.08 -1.43 2.51
N ASN A 262 23.12 -1.79 1.75
CA ASN A 262 24.36 -1.02 1.67
C ASN A 262 24.30 0.08 0.60
N LYS A 263 23.24 0.13 -0.22
CA LYS A 263 23.09 1.17 -1.25
C LYS A 263 22.70 2.52 -0.66
N CYS A 264 21.94 2.51 0.43
CA CYS A 264 21.63 3.73 1.13
C CYS A 264 21.38 3.56 2.63
N GLU A 265 22.43 3.81 3.41
CA GLU A 265 22.38 3.79 4.88
C GLU A 265 21.34 4.76 5.46
N TRP A 266 21.10 5.91 4.81
CA TRP A 266 20.09 6.85 5.29
C TRP A 266 18.67 6.27 5.17
N ALA A 267 18.31 5.70 4.02
CA ALA A 267 16.96 5.23 3.76
C ALA A 267 16.64 3.92 4.48
N THR A 268 17.65 3.10 4.77
CA THR A 268 17.49 1.83 5.49
C THR A 268 17.39 1.98 7.01
N LYS A 269 17.74 3.15 7.57
CA LYS A 269 17.57 3.43 9.00
C LYS A 269 16.09 3.48 9.35
N GLU A 270 15.65 2.52 10.17
CA GLU A 270 14.30 2.47 10.75
C GLU A 270 13.86 3.83 11.34
N SER A 271 14.78 4.58 11.97
CA SER A 271 14.46 5.88 12.55
C SER A 271 14.03 6.94 11.54
N ASN A 272 14.40 6.80 10.27
CA ASN A 272 14.07 7.76 9.23
C ASN A 272 12.75 7.44 8.53
N TYR A 273 12.24 6.21 8.70
CA TYR A 273 11.04 5.76 8.00
C TYR A 273 9.90 5.33 8.93
N TRP A 274 10.22 4.71 10.07
CA TRP A 274 9.24 4.05 10.94
C TRP A 274 9.03 4.73 12.30
N LYS A 275 10.12 5.19 12.95
CA LYS A 275 10.05 5.79 14.31
C LYS A 275 9.42 7.19 14.27
N ASN A 276 9.08 7.73 15.44
CA ASN A 276 8.44 9.04 15.66
C ASN A 276 9.19 10.28 15.11
N LYS A 277 10.28 10.08 14.35
CA LYS A 277 10.95 11.15 13.64
C LYS A 277 10.10 11.51 12.43
N LYS A 278 9.56 12.73 12.40
CA LYS A 278 8.72 13.26 11.31
C LYS A 278 9.56 13.58 10.07
N VAL A 279 10.18 12.56 9.47
CA VAL A 279 10.82 12.69 8.17
C VAL A 279 9.71 12.74 7.13
N SER A 280 9.71 13.75 6.26
CA SER A 280 8.70 13.87 5.19
C SER A 280 8.65 12.59 4.34
N GLY A 281 7.45 12.03 4.16
CA GLY A 281 7.22 10.75 3.47
C GLY A 281 7.46 9.48 4.31
N SER A 282 7.83 9.61 5.59
CA SER A 282 7.89 8.47 6.51
C SER A 282 6.49 8.02 6.95
N VAL A 283 6.38 6.80 7.47
CA VAL A 283 5.13 6.29 8.06
C VAL A 283 4.62 7.21 9.17
N ALA A 284 5.51 7.80 9.97
CA ALA A 284 5.14 8.72 11.04
C ALA A 284 4.60 10.07 10.53
N ASP A 285 5.20 10.63 9.46
CA ASP A 285 4.70 11.86 8.79
C ASP A 285 3.30 11.61 8.21
N MET A 286 3.14 10.49 7.49
CA MET A 286 1.87 10.13 6.86
C MET A 286 0.77 9.91 7.89
N ALA A 287 1.08 9.16 8.96
CA ALA A 287 0.07 8.72 9.91
C ALA A 287 -0.41 9.78 10.90
N LYS A 288 0.38 10.81 11.20
CA LYS A 288 0.01 11.79 12.24
C LYS A 288 -0.46 13.12 11.67
N ASP A 289 0.28 13.65 10.71
CA ASP A 289 0.09 15.04 10.29
C ASP A 289 -0.57 15.16 8.91
N PHE A 290 -0.50 14.11 8.09
CA PHE A 290 -0.93 14.17 6.70
C PHE A 290 -2.27 13.45 6.44
N LEU A 291 -2.35 12.14 6.71
CA LEU A 291 -3.53 11.34 6.39
C LEU A 291 -4.73 11.67 7.29
N PRO A 292 -4.62 11.78 8.63
CA PRO A 292 -5.80 11.99 9.48
C PRO A 292 -6.67 13.20 9.09
N PRO A 293 -6.13 14.44 8.98
CA PRO A 293 -6.95 15.59 8.59
C PRO A 293 -7.50 15.46 7.17
N LEU A 294 -6.79 14.76 6.27
CA LEU A 294 -7.26 14.49 4.92
C LEU A 294 -8.49 13.57 4.94
N LEU A 295 -8.39 12.42 5.64
CA LEU A 295 -9.47 11.45 5.76
C LEU A 295 -10.71 12.05 6.41
N GLU A 296 -10.53 12.87 7.43
CA GLU A 296 -11.64 13.58 8.08
C GLU A 296 -12.35 14.53 7.12
N ALA A 297 -11.60 15.40 6.45
CA ALA A 297 -12.17 16.30 5.46
C ALA A 297 -12.86 15.55 4.30
N THR A 298 -12.39 14.34 3.96
CA THR A 298 -12.99 13.53 2.89
C THR A 298 -14.32 13.00 3.33
N TYR A 299 -14.32 12.41 4.51
CA TYR A 299 -15.53 11.87 5.11
C TYR A 299 -16.62 12.94 5.17
N ASP A 300 -16.30 14.11 5.73
CA ASP A 300 -17.27 15.20 5.90
C ASP A 300 -17.84 15.66 4.55
N ARG A 301 -16.98 15.87 3.54
CA ARG A 301 -17.42 16.28 2.20
C ARG A 301 -18.26 15.23 1.50
N LEU A 302 -17.86 13.96 1.59
CA LEU A 302 -18.58 12.84 0.96
C LEU A 302 -19.96 12.66 1.60
N VAL A 303 -20.05 12.69 2.93
CA VAL A 303 -21.32 12.58 3.64
C VAL A 303 -22.22 13.78 3.32
N ALA A 304 -21.66 14.99 3.25
CA ALA A 304 -22.42 16.19 2.90
C ALA A 304 -22.97 16.19 1.47
N SER A 305 -22.39 15.39 0.56
CA SER A 305 -22.82 15.26 -0.83
C SER A 305 -23.88 14.19 -1.05
N PHE A 306 -24.11 13.29 -0.10
CA PHE A 306 -25.08 12.21 -0.24
C PHE A 306 -26.49 12.71 -0.58
N GLY A 307 -27.04 12.19 -1.69
CA GLY A 307 -28.31 12.63 -2.26
C GLY A 307 -28.23 13.92 -3.09
N LYS A 308 -27.04 14.53 -3.24
CA LYS A 308 -26.81 15.78 -3.98
C LYS A 308 -25.94 15.53 -5.22
N LYS A 309 -26.54 15.60 -6.40
CA LYS A 309 -25.85 15.30 -7.68
C LYS A 309 -24.76 16.32 -8.06
N ALA A 310 -24.87 17.57 -7.61
CA ALA A 310 -23.94 18.65 -7.99
C ALA A 310 -22.81 18.90 -6.98
N ASP A 311 -22.89 18.32 -5.77
CA ASP A 311 -22.02 18.68 -4.64
C ASP A 311 -21.00 17.59 -4.27
N TRP A 312 -20.74 16.63 -5.18
CA TRP A 312 -19.78 15.56 -4.87
C TRP A 312 -18.33 16.09 -4.75
N PRO A 313 -17.49 15.47 -3.91
CA PRO A 313 -16.10 15.90 -3.73
C PRO A 313 -15.31 15.83 -5.05
N THR A 314 -14.84 16.98 -5.56
CA THR A 314 -13.96 17.03 -6.74
C THR A 314 -12.49 16.89 -6.32
N PHE A 315 -11.75 16.03 -7.02
CA PHE A 315 -10.30 15.82 -6.88
C PHE A 315 -9.50 16.54 -7.97
N TYR A 316 -10.17 17.34 -8.82
CA TYR A 316 -9.57 17.96 -10.01
C TYR A 316 -9.83 19.47 -10.15
N HIS A 317 -10.35 20.18 -9.15
CA HIS A 317 -10.60 21.62 -9.30
C HIS A 317 -9.92 22.43 -8.18
N ASN A 318 -8.75 22.99 -8.51
CA ASN A 318 -8.01 24.05 -7.82
C ASN A 318 -8.92 24.89 -6.86
N LYS A 319 -8.62 25.09 -5.57
CA LYS A 319 -7.42 25.79 -5.07
C LYS A 319 -7.08 25.44 -3.61
N LYS A 320 -5.89 24.84 -3.46
CA LYS A 320 -4.88 25.05 -2.39
C LYS A 320 -4.65 24.05 -1.25
N SER A 321 -5.43 22.99 -1.01
CA SER A 321 -5.02 22.01 0.03
C SER A 321 -5.73 20.65 0.05
N TRP A 322 -6.27 20.17 -1.07
CA TRP A 322 -7.00 18.91 -1.07
C TRP A 322 -7.07 18.32 -2.47
N PRO A 323 -6.76 17.04 -2.65
CA PRO A 323 -5.57 16.64 -3.38
C PRO A 323 -5.53 17.22 -4.80
N ASP A 324 -4.45 17.96 -5.09
CA ASP A 324 -4.20 18.72 -6.31
C ASP A 324 -4.31 17.85 -7.58
N GLU A 325 -4.80 18.42 -8.69
CA GLU A 325 -4.73 17.90 -10.07
C GLU A 325 -3.37 17.27 -10.41
N ARG A 326 -2.31 17.78 -9.77
CA ARG A 326 -0.95 17.28 -9.87
C ARG A 326 -0.66 16.02 -9.08
N LEU A 327 -1.62 15.33 -8.45
CA LEU A 327 -1.33 14.04 -7.81
C LEU A 327 -0.71 13.06 -8.80
N CYS A 328 -1.24 13.06 -10.01
CA CYS A 328 -0.72 12.29 -11.12
C CYS A 328 0.64 12.82 -11.64
N LEU A 329 0.84 14.15 -11.67
CA LEU A 329 2.08 14.79 -12.16
C LEU A 329 3.23 14.79 -11.14
N ALA A 330 2.91 14.67 -9.85
CA ALA A 330 3.84 14.60 -8.74
C ALA A 330 4.25 13.15 -8.44
N TRP A 331 3.42 12.19 -8.85
CA TRP A 331 3.86 10.84 -9.11
C TRP A 331 4.98 10.90 -10.15
N THR A 332 5.99 10.05 -9.99
CA THR A 332 7.27 10.09 -10.69
C THR A 332 7.12 10.33 -12.21
N ARG A 333 8.16 10.87 -12.88
CA ARG A 333 8.15 11.40 -14.26
C ARG A 333 7.58 10.47 -15.37
N VAL A 334 7.34 9.20 -15.07
CA VAL A 334 6.75 8.19 -15.96
C VAL A 334 5.24 8.06 -15.73
N SER A 335 4.75 8.17 -14.50
CA SER A 335 3.32 8.24 -14.19
C SER A 335 2.72 9.59 -14.61
N SER A 336 3.52 10.67 -14.58
CA SER A 336 3.14 11.99 -15.08
C SER A 336 2.81 12.02 -16.58
N GLN A 337 3.33 11.07 -17.36
CA GLN A 337 3.04 10.94 -18.81
C GLN A 337 1.64 10.35 -19.08
N ASN A 338 1.03 9.70 -18.08
CA ASN A 338 -0.29 9.10 -18.17
C ASN A 338 -1.38 10.00 -17.57
N CYS A 339 -1.02 11.23 -17.17
CA CYS A 339 -2.00 12.19 -16.69
C CYS A 339 -2.81 12.74 -17.87
N PRO A 340 -4.12 12.97 -17.68
CA PRO A 340 -4.86 13.84 -18.59
C PRO A 340 -4.09 15.16 -18.74
N LYS A 341 -3.89 15.59 -19.99
CA LYS A 341 -3.28 16.88 -20.29
C LYS A 341 -4.22 18.03 -19.99
#